data_AF-A0A1G7J311-F1
#
_entry.id   AF-A0A1G7J311-F1
#
_cell.length_a   1.000
_cell.length_b   1.000
_cell.length_c   1.000
_cell.angle_alpha   90.00
_cell.angle_beta   90.00
_cell.angle_gamma   90.00
#
_symmetry.space_group_name_H-M   'P 1'
#
loop_
_entity.id
_entity.type
_entity.pdbx_description
1 polymer ?
#
loop_
_entity_poly.entity_id
_entity_poly.type
_entity_poly.pdbx_seq_one_letter_code
_entity_poly.pdbx_strand_id
1 'polypeptide(L)'
;MWKETKVVKNVGYDNFDARFGAYATDEAEKKSILHIGDKEILLDMVTCVKSYGDKVVVQVDDGAGLNDAMLYTKDGELLNVVNNTLSLTSKANLRYLNVKMEKGLKRIYNLVDIETGKILFKENIQNRKIFVFNDMIFSNRDNIVIRYDWDGSIMWQHNYEPDFNVTIDLGFRLEGVCGGKLWVKSKHDRHEILLAIDVNTGELVKAFSDSEEDTNLPHCNYGSFGGVYLNCENDHVLIVTMDREFNNFMNFVDAKTLDVIEKTDYTINYDYDDEYAFRISEFQGDYITVKIMGLNADLANFTGFAVYNYKTKEVVFAHRLITSEQAADGLHISTLSPLHYSPNSGCFLVHDNSENLHIFEDVKE
;
A
#
# COMPACT_ATOMS: atom_id res chain seq x y z
N MET A 1 -23.97 9.15 -8.84
CA MET A 1 -23.08 10.34 -8.86
C MET A 1 -22.44 10.42 -7.49
N TRP A 2 -21.10 10.49 -7.44
CA TRP A 2 -20.36 10.61 -6.18
C TRP A 2 -20.63 11.97 -5.52
N LYS A 3 -21.05 11.96 -4.25
CA LYS A 3 -21.26 13.17 -3.44
C LYS A 3 -20.59 12.99 -2.09
N GLU A 4 -20.00 14.07 -1.56
CA GLU A 4 -19.53 14.09 -0.17
C GLU A 4 -20.76 14.02 0.74
N THR A 5 -20.92 12.91 1.46
CA THR A 5 -22.07 12.69 2.34
C THR A 5 -21.74 12.96 3.80
N LYS A 6 -20.47 12.88 4.19
CA LYS A 6 -20.03 13.08 5.56
C LYS A 6 -18.58 13.58 5.64
N VAL A 7 -18.33 14.45 6.62
CA VAL A 7 -16.98 14.80 7.09
C VAL A 7 -16.88 14.44 8.57
N VAL A 8 -15.94 13.57 8.91
CA VAL A 8 -15.70 13.09 10.27
C VAL A 8 -14.39 13.68 10.78
N LYS A 9 -14.36 14.17 12.02
CA LYS A 9 -13.18 14.76 12.64
C LYS A 9 -12.45 13.75 13.53
N ASN A 10 -11.18 14.04 13.85
CA ASN A 10 -10.35 13.26 14.77
C ASN A 10 -10.16 11.81 14.29
N VAL A 11 -9.91 11.61 12.99
CA VAL A 11 -9.61 10.29 12.44
C VAL A 11 -8.11 10.22 12.17
N GLY A 12 -7.42 9.25 12.76
CA GLY A 12 -6.00 9.01 12.49
C GLY A 12 -5.73 8.55 11.04
N TYR A 13 -4.52 8.77 10.54
CA TYR A 13 -4.12 8.50 9.14
C TYR A 13 -4.35 7.05 8.67
N ASP A 14 -4.29 6.08 9.59
CA ASP A 14 -4.47 4.65 9.31
C ASP A 14 -5.77 4.10 9.92
N ASN A 15 -6.62 4.94 10.51
CA ASN A 15 -7.82 4.55 11.26
C ASN A 15 -9.06 4.37 10.37
N PHE A 16 -8.91 4.06 9.08
CA PHE A 16 -10.05 3.87 8.17
C PHE A 16 -9.74 2.95 6.98
N ASP A 17 -10.80 2.35 6.44
CA ASP A 17 -10.75 1.49 5.26
C ASP A 17 -12.09 1.55 4.49
N ALA A 18 -12.01 1.90 3.20
CA ALA A 18 -13.20 2.17 2.38
C ALA A 18 -13.97 0.92 1.94
N ARG A 19 -13.39 -0.28 2.06
CA ARG A 19 -14.02 -1.52 1.56
C ARG A 19 -15.36 -1.79 2.23
N PHE A 20 -15.44 -1.51 3.53
CA PHE A 20 -16.66 -1.63 4.33
C PHE A 20 -17.06 -0.32 5.01
N GLY A 21 -16.43 0.80 4.63
CA GLY A 21 -16.64 2.10 5.24
C GLY A 21 -16.30 2.14 6.74
N ALA A 22 -15.42 1.27 7.20
CA ALA A 22 -15.04 1.18 8.61
C ALA A 22 -14.02 2.27 8.94
N TYR A 23 -14.21 2.97 10.06
CA TYR A 23 -13.28 3.99 10.53
C TYR A 23 -13.34 4.14 12.05
N ALA A 24 -12.32 4.72 12.67
CA ALA A 24 -12.30 5.02 14.10
C ALA A 24 -12.00 6.50 14.37
N THR A 25 -12.74 7.10 15.29
CA THR A 25 -12.50 8.47 15.80
C THR A 25 -11.78 8.43 17.13
N ASP A 26 -10.88 9.38 17.34
CA ASP A 26 -10.16 9.54 18.59
C ASP A 26 -10.98 10.35 19.59
N GLU A 27 -11.04 9.82 20.81
CA GLU A 27 -11.73 10.40 21.96
C GLU A 27 -10.73 10.79 23.05
N ALA A 28 -11.23 11.46 24.09
CA ALA A 28 -10.42 11.77 25.27
C ALA A 28 -9.89 10.50 25.97
N GLU A 29 -8.83 10.67 26.76
CA GLU A 29 -8.31 9.62 27.65
C GLU A 29 -7.85 8.33 26.94
N LYS A 30 -7.28 8.46 25.72
CA LYS A 30 -6.79 7.33 24.91
C LYS A 30 -7.88 6.30 24.58
N LYS A 31 -9.06 6.79 24.24
CA LYS A 31 -10.17 5.98 23.74
C LYS A 31 -10.43 6.30 22.27
N SER A 32 -11.07 5.38 21.58
CA SER A 32 -11.57 5.62 20.23
C SER A 32 -12.95 4.98 20.06
N ILE A 33 -13.75 5.52 19.14
CA ILE A 33 -15.02 4.91 18.72
C ILE A 33 -14.82 4.31 17.34
N LEU A 34 -14.91 2.98 17.24
CA LEU A 34 -14.95 2.28 15.96
C LEU A 34 -16.36 2.32 15.39
N HIS A 35 -16.49 2.82 14.17
CA HIS A 35 -17.69 2.80 13.35
C HIS A 35 -17.55 1.68 12.30
N ILE A 36 -18.46 0.70 12.35
CA ILE A 36 -18.46 -0.45 11.42
C ILE A 36 -19.88 -0.97 11.22
N GLY A 37 -20.33 -1.02 9.97
CA GLY A 37 -21.74 -1.21 9.65
C GLY A 37 -22.60 -0.16 10.36
N ASP A 38 -23.66 -0.59 11.04
CA ASP A 38 -24.55 0.28 11.83
C ASP A 38 -24.15 0.40 13.31
N LYS A 39 -22.93 -0.04 13.68
CA LYS A 39 -22.49 -0.10 15.08
C LYS A 39 -21.42 0.93 15.40
N GLU A 40 -21.48 1.43 16.63
CA GLU A 40 -20.44 2.21 17.29
C GLU A 40 -19.90 1.41 18.46
N ILE A 41 -18.58 1.18 18.49
CA ILE A 41 -17.91 0.32 19.48
C ILE A 41 -16.82 1.14 20.16
N LEU A 42 -16.95 1.34 21.47
CA LEU A 42 -15.92 2.01 22.28
C LEU A 42 -14.74 1.06 22.51
N LEU A 43 -13.55 1.51 22.13
CA LEU A 43 -12.29 0.77 22.27
C LEU A 43 -11.25 1.64 22.99
N ASP A 44 -10.16 1.01 23.42
CA ASP A 44 -8.91 1.74 23.68
C ASP A 44 -8.40 2.38 22.37
N MET A 45 -7.35 3.19 22.46
CA MET A 45 -6.85 4.00 21.33
C MET A 45 -6.60 3.15 20.08
N VAL A 46 -7.40 3.39 19.03
CA VAL A 46 -7.26 2.71 17.75
C VAL A 46 -6.10 3.34 16.97
N THR A 47 -5.24 2.48 16.44
CA THR A 47 -4.04 2.89 15.69
C THR A 47 -4.09 2.48 14.22
N CYS A 48 -4.99 1.56 13.85
CA CYS A 48 -5.15 1.10 12.48
C CYS A 48 -6.51 0.39 12.30
N VAL A 49 -7.19 0.65 11.19
CA VAL A 49 -8.39 -0.08 10.74
C VAL A 49 -8.16 -0.55 9.31
N LYS A 50 -8.32 -1.85 9.05
CA LYS A 50 -8.12 -2.44 7.72
C LYS A 50 -9.07 -3.60 7.43
N SER A 51 -9.46 -3.74 6.17
CA SER A 51 -10.38 -4.80 5.74
C SER A 51 -9.67 -5.93 4.99
N TYR A 52 -9.95 -7.19 5.33
CA TYR A 52 -9.49 -8.36 4.54
C TYR A 52 -10.61 -9.39 4.38
N GLY A 53 -10.75 -9.94 3.17
CA GLY A 53 -11.87 -10.83 2.87
C GLY A 53 -13.21 -10.16 3.20
N ASP A 54 -13.96 -10.74 4.13
CA ASP A 54 -15.25 -10.28 4.66
C ASP A 54 -15.17 -9.72 6.10
N LYS A 55 -13.95 -9.40 6.57
CA LYS A 55 -13.65 -9.02 7.96
C LYS A 55 -12.91 -7.69 8.04
N VAL A 56 -12.90 -7.13 9.24
CA VAL A 56 -12.16 -5.91 9.60
C VAL A 56 -11.23 -6.21 10.77
N VAL A 57 -9.96 -5.85 10.62
CA VAL A 57 -8.94 -5.91 11.68
C VAL A 57 -8.73 -4.51 12.23
N VAL A 58 -8.73 -4.40 13.55
CA VAL A 58 -8.54 -3.15 14.27
C VAL A 58 -7.37 -3.33 15.23
N GLN A 59 -6.36 -2.47 15.13
CA GLN A 59 -5.25 -2.43 16.09
C GLN A 59 -5.51 -1.40 17.16
N VAL A 60 -5.29 -1.80 18.41
CA VAL A 60 -5.63 -1.02 19.59
C VAL A 60 -4.42 -0.96 20.52
N ASP A 61 -3.98 0.24 20.94
CA ASP A 61 -2.94 0.40 21.98
C ASP A 61 -3.53 0.07 23.35
N ASP A 62 -3.01 -0.97 23.99
CA ASP A 62 -3.47 -1.45 25.31
C ASP A 62 -2.96 -0.56 26.48
N GLY A 63 -2.20 0.48 26.17
CA GLY A 63 -1.61 1.39 27.15
C GLY A 63 -0.33 0.86 27.82
N ALA A 64 0.07 -0.38 27.54
CA ALA A 64 1.30 -1.01 28.03
C ALA A 64 2.45 -0.96 27.01
N GLY A 65 2.27 -0.24 25.89
CA GLY A 65 3.24 -0.13 24.80
C GLY A 65 3.21 -1.32 23.84
N LEU A 66 2.10 -2.07 23.82
CA LEU A 66 1.83 -3.19 22.94
C LEU A 66 0.47 -2.94 22.26
N ASN A 67 0.26 -3.48 21.06
CA ASN A 67 -1.03 -3.35 20.38
C ASN A 67 -1.77 -4.70 20.40
N ASP A 68 -3.05 -4.67 20.68
CA ASP A 68 -3.92 -5.84 20.50
C ASP A 68 -4.59 -5.75 19.13
N ALA A 69 -4.69 -6.90 18.45
CA ALA A 69 -5.40 -6.99 17.18
C ALA A 69 -6.78 -7.61 17.44
N MET A 70 -7.82 -6.86 17.10
CA MET A 70 -9.21 -7.27 17.22
C MET A 70 -9.78 -7.56 15.84
N LEU A 71 -10.44 -8.71 15.69
CA LEU A 71 -11.05 -9.14 14.44
C LEU A 71 -12.57 -9.01 14.52
N TYR A 72 -13.16 -8.29 13.58
CA TYR A 72 -14.60 -8.10 13.47
C TYR A 72 -15.14 -8.67 12.15
N THR A 73 -16.41 -9.08 12.15
CA THR A 73 -17.17 -9.18 10.90
C THR A 73 -17.36 -7.78 10.30
N LYS A 74 -17.66 -7.69 9.00
CA LYS A 74 -18.03 -6.41 8.35
C LYS A 74 -19.24 -5.71 8.99
N ASP A 75 -20.05 -6.44 9.78
CA ASP A 75 -21.23 -5.94 10.48
C ASP A 75 -20.94 -5.64 11.98
N GLY A 76 -19.67 -5.63 12.38
CA GLY A 76 -19.22 -5.22 13.72
C GLY A 76 -19.45 -6.27 14.82
N GLU A 77 -19.46 -7.56 14.50
CA GLU A 77 -19.41 -8.62 15.51
C GLU A 77 -17.95 -9.00 15.79
N LEU A 78 -17.54 -8.96 17.07
CA LEU A 78 -16.19 -9.37 17.47
C LEU A 78 -16.04 -10.89 17.32
N LEU A 79 -15.04 -11.31 16.54
CA LEU A 79 -14.72 -12.70 16.24
C LEU A 79 -13.55 -13.22 17.08
N ASN A 80 -12.50 -12.41 17.24
CA ASN A 80 -11.30 -12.81 17.97
C ASN A 80 -10.50 -11.60 18.48
N VAL A 81 -9.69 -11.82 19.51
CA VAL A 81 -8.69 -10.85 20.00
C VAL A 81 -7.37 -11.57 20.17
N VAL A 82 -6.31 -10.99 19.61
CA VAL A 82 -4.95 -11.51 19.72
C VAL A 82 -4.06 -10.47 20.35
N ASN A 83 -3.55 -10.79 21.54
CA ASN A 83 -2.84 -9.82 22.35
C ASN A 83 -1.36 -9.70 21.99
N ASN A 84 -0.77 -8.53 22.23
CA ASN A 84 0.67 -8.24 22.06
C ASN A 84 1.16 -8.41 20.60
N THR A 85 0.36 -7.91 19.67
CA THR A 85 0.64 -7.88 18.24
C THR A 85 1.12 -6.51 17.78
N LEU A 86 1.68 -6.42 16.58
CA LEU A 86 1.97 -5.14 15.92
C LEU A 86 1.86 -5.33 14.41
N SER A 87 1.11 -4.48 13.73
CA SER A 87 1.10 -4.44 12.27
C SER A 87 2.25 -3.56 11.83
N LEU A 88 3.17 -4.13 11.05
CA LEU A 88 4.41 -3.44 10.70
C LEU A 88 4.30 -2.58 9.43
N THR A 89 3.25 -2.72 8.63
CA THR A 89 3.10 -1.96 7.38
C THR A 89 1.65 -1.79 6.95
N SER A 90 1.38 -0.71 6.21
CA SER A 90 0.10 -0.43 5.54
C SER A 90 -0.14 -1.23 4.25
N LYS A 91 0.86 -1.97 3.74
CA LYS A 91 0.84 -2.72 2.47
C LYS A 91 0.82 -4.25 2.64
N ALA A 92 0.55 -4.71 3.86
CA ALA A 92 0.73 -6.10 4.28
C ALA A 92 -0.51 -6.98 4.06
N ASN A 93 -0.34 -8.31 3.94
CA ASN A 93 -1.43 -9.25 4.14
C ASN A 93 -1.95 -9.16 5.60
N LEU A 94 -3.14 -8.59 5.71
CA LEU A 94 -3.78 -8.17 6.95
C LEU A 94 -4.18 -9.31 7.88
N ARG A 95 -4.28 -10.55 7.36
CA ARG A 95 -4.59 -11.73 8.18
C ARG A 95 -3.41 -12.17 9.05
N TYR A 96 -2.17 -11.96 8.58
CA TYR A 96 -1.00 -12.65 9.12
C TYR A 96 0.12 -11.73 9.63
N LEU A 97 0.09 -10.44 9.32
CA LEU A 97 1.14 -9.50 9.74
C LEU A 97 0.97 -8.92 11.16
N ASN A 98 0.27 -9.64 12.02
CA ASN A 98 0.28 -9.40 13.45
C ASN A 98 1.54 -10.01 14.04
N VAL A 99 2.56 -9.19 14.28
CA VAL A 99 3.80 -9.67 14.86
C VAL A 99 3.67 -9.79 16.37
N LYS A 100 3.87 -10.99 16.92
CA LYS A 100 3.95 -11.16 18.38
C LYS A 100 5.21 -10.48 18.92
N MET A 101 5.05 -9.51 19.80
CA MET A 101 6.16 -8.89 20.52
C MET A 101 6.39 -9.59 21.87
N GLU A 102 7.64 -9.98 22.14
CA GLU A 102 8.08 -10.36 23.48
C GLU A 102 8.67 -9.14 24.21
N LYS A 103 8.42 -9.01 25.52
CA LYS A 103 8.86 -7.86 26.33
C LYS A 103 10.37 -7.58 26.16
N GLY A 104 10.72 -6.39 25.65
CA GLY A 104 12.11 -5.89 25.58
C GLY A 104 12.44 -5.15 24.27
N LEU A 105 13.64 -4.54 24.19
CA LEU A 105 14.11 -3.74 23.04
C LEU A 105 14.51 -4.56 21.80
N LYS A 106 14.40 -5.90 21.84
CA LYS A 106 14.77 -6.74 20.70
C LYS A 106 13.56 -6.91 19.79
N ARG A 107 13.70 -6.43 18.55
CA ARG A 107 12.76 -6.65 17.45
C ARG A 107 12.74 -8.14 17.08
N ILE A 108 11.91 -8.88 17.79
CA ILE A 108 11.69 -10.31 17.65
C ILE A 108 10.39 -10.48 16.86
N TYR A 109 10.45 -11.17 15.72
CA TYR A 109 9.33 -11.25 14.78
C TYR A 109 8.78 -12.68 14.66
N ASN A 110 7.46 -12.82 14.72
CA ASN A 110 6.76 -14.04 14.36
C ASN A 110 5.39 -13.69 13.80
N LEU A 111 4.91 -14.41 12.78
CA LEU A 111 3.58 -14.18 12.22
C LEU A 111 2.53 -14.82 13.11
N VAL A 112 1.45 -14.09 13.36
CA VAL A 112 0.28 -14.60 14.08
C VAL A 112 -0.93 -14.54 13.17
N ASP A 113 -1.59 -15.68 13.02
CA ASP A 113 -2.89 -15.76 12.34
C ASP A 113 -3.95 -15.12 13.22
N ILE A 114 -4.53 -14.01 12.77
CA ILE A 114 -5.52 -13.24 13.54
C ILE A 114 -6.80 -14.03 13.80
N GLU A 115 -7.13 -15.01 12.96
CA GLU A 115 -8.34 -15.81 13.15
C GLU A 115 -8.19 -16.86 14.25
N THR A 116 -6.98 -17.34 14.50
CA THR A 116 -6.73 -18.46 15.44
C THR A 116 -5.81 -18.11 16.60
N GLY A 117 -5.10 -16.98 16.55
CA GLY A 117 -4.05 -16.59 17.50
C GLY A 117 -2.79 -17.47 17.44
N LYS A 118 -2.69 -18.38 16.46
CA LYS A 118 -1.54 -19.29 16.35
C LYS A 118 -0.33 -18.55 15.79
N ILE A 119 0.81 -18.74 16.46
CA ILE A 119 2.11 -18.33 15.94
C ILE A 119 2.57 -19.31 14.87
N LEU A 120 3.23 -18.80 13.84
CA LEU A 120 3.74 -19.61 12.74
C LEU A 120 5.05 -20.31 13.10
N PHE A 121 6.09 -19.52 13.37
CA PHE A 121 7.43 -20.06 13.56
C PHE A 121 7.57 -20.62 14.97
N LYS A 122 8.16 -21.82 15.09
CA LYS A 122 8.45 -22.43 16.40
C LYS A 122 9.37 -21.56 17.25
N GLU A 123 10.32 -20.89 16.59
CA GLU A 123 11.24 -19.93 17.18
C GLU A 123 11.07 -18.58 16.50
N ASN A 124 11.12 -17.50 17.27
CA ASN A 124 10.96 -16.17 16.71
C ASN A 124 12.18 -15.77 15.85
N ILE A 125 11.93 -15.05 14.75
CA ILE A 125 12.97 -14.60 13.83
C ILE A 125 13.54 -13.26 14.31
N GLN A 126 14.85 -13.22 14.58
CA GLN A 126 15.53 -12.01 15.04
C GLN A 126 16.02 -11.15 13.87
N ASN A 127 15.81 -9.83 13.97
CA ASN A 127 16.40 -8.83 13.07
C ASN A 127 16.14 -9.07 11.56
N ARG A 128 14.99 -9.67 11.23
CA ARG A 128 14.54 -9.80 9.84
C ARG A 128 13.10 -9.35 9.73
N LYS A 129 12.80 -8.58 8.69
CA LYS A 129 11.43 -8.22 8.37
C LYS A 129 10.77 -9.42 7.69
N ILE A 130 9.54 -9.72 8.09
CA ILE A 130 8.70 -10.73 7.45
C ILE A 130 7.63 -9.99 6.65
N PHE A 131 7.40 -10.47 5.44
CA PHE A 131 6.41 -9.95 4.52
C PHE A 131 5.47 -11.09 4.15
N VAL A 132 4.21 -10.77 3.95
CA VAL A 132 3.22 -11.73 3.48
C VAL A 132 2.48 -11.06 2.33
N PHE A 133 2.55 -11.69 1.16
CA PHE A 133 1.95 -11.22 -0.09
C PHE A 133 1.21 -12.39 -0.75
N ASN A 134 -0.06 -12.21 -1.12
CA ASN A 134 -0.89 -13.26 -1.73
C ASN A 134 -0.76 -14.63 -1.01
N ASP A 135 -0.90 -14.62 0.32
CA ASP A 135 -0.73 -15.79 1.19
C ASP A 135 0.62 -16.52 1.08
N MET A 136 1.68 -15.82 0.68
CA MET A 136 3.05 -16.33 0.63
C MET A 136 3.94 -15.53 1.56
N ILE A 137 4.87 -16.21 2.25
CA ILE A 137 5.68 -15.62 3.30
C ILE A 137 7.10 -15.42 2.79
N PHE A 138 7.60 -14.20 2.95
CA PHE A 138 8.95 -13.82 2.58
C PHE A 138 9.68 -13.18 3.74
N SER A 139 11.00 -13.33 3.74
CA SER A 139 11.90 -12.47 4.47
C SER A 139 13.01 -12.03 3.55
N ASN A 140 13.59 -10.88 3.84
CA ASN A 140 14.84 -10.49 3.22
C ASN A 140 15.81 -9.94 4.26
N ARG A 141 17.09 -10.10 3.95
CA ARG A 141 18.20 -9.51 4.69
C ARG A 141 19.38 -9.41 3.74
N ASP A 142 19.96 -8.21 3.63
CA ASP A 142 21.03 -7.92 2.69
C ASP A 142 20.56 -8.28 1.26
N ASN A 143 21.37 -8.99 0.47
CA ASN A 143 21.02 -9.44 -0.88
C ASN A 143 20.34 -10.82 -0.91
N ILE A 144 19.86 -11.31 0.23
CA ILE A 144 19.22 -12.63 0.36
C ILE A 144 17.71 -12.46 0.54
N VAL A 145 16.95 -13.18 -0.30
CA VAL A 145 15.50 -13.36 -0.11
C VAL A 145 15.22 -14.83 0.23
N ILE A 146 14.29 -15.03 1.16
CA ILE A 146 13.86 -16.35 1.62
C ILE A 146 12.34 -16.42 1.49
N ARG A 147 11.85 -17.51 0.92
CA ARG A 147 10.42 -17.87 0.95
C ARG A 147 10.20 -19.00 1.95
N TYR A 148 9.17 -18.85 2.78
CA TYR A 148 8.76 -19.85 3.75
C TYR A 148 7.41 -20.48 3.36
N ASP A 149 7.20 -21.71 3.81
CA ASP A 149 5.88 -22.33 3.86
C ASP A 149 5.17 -21.97 5.18
N TRP A 150 3.87 -22.26 5.26
CA TRP A 150 3.00 -22.02 6.42
C TRP A 150 3.25 -22.96 7.60
N ASP A 151 4.25 -23.84 7.54
CA ASP A 151 4.79 -24.55 8.70
C ASP A 151 6.11 -23.93 9.22
N GLY A 152 6.56 -22.85 8.57
CA GLY A 152 7.82 -22.16 8.86
C GLY A 152 9.06 -22.77 8.21
N SER A 153 8.92 -23.84 7.41
CA SER A 153 10.01 -24.40 6.63
C SER A 153 10.42 -23.48 5.48
N ILE A 154 11.69 -23.54 5.06
CA ILE A 154 12.20 -22.76 3.93
C ILE A 154 11.84 -23.49 2.65
N MET A 155 11.08 -22.83 1.77
CA MET A 155 10.79 -23.32 0.43
C MET A 155 11.98 -23.09 -0.50
N TRP A 156 12.52 -21.86 -0.50
CA TRP A 156 13.76 -21.52 -1.19
C TRP A 156 14.43 -20.31 -0.53
N GLN A 157 15.73 -20.19 -0.77
CA GLN A 157 16.55 -19.07 -0.37
C GLN A 157 17.53 -18.77 -1.51
N HIS A 158 17.64 -17.50 -1.90
CA HIS A 158 18.54 -17.08 -2.99
C HIS A 158 19.34 -15.85 -2.58
N ASN A 159 20.65 -15.85 -2.88
CA ASN A 159 21.51 -14.66 -2.79
C ASN A 159 21.65 -14.09 -4.19
N TYR A 160 21.17 -12.86 -4.39
CA TYR A 160 21.13 -12.24 -5.72
C TYR A 160 22.41 -11.49 -6.08
N GLU A 161 23.35 -11.28 -5.16
CA GLU A 161 24.60 -10.56 -5.45
C GLU A 161 25.35 -11.09 -6.71
N PRO A 162 25.44 -12.42 -6.97
CA PRO A 162 26.07 -12.95 -8.17
C PRO A 162 25.31 -12.68 -9.48
N ASP A 163 24.04 -12.27 -9.42
CA ASP A 163 23.20 -11.99 -10.59
C ASP A 163 23.47 -10.59 -11.18
N PHE A 164 24.31 -9.79 -10.52
CA PHE A 164 24.69 -8.44 -10.88
C PHE A 164 26.19 -8.31 -11.15
N ASN A 165 26.57 -7.43 -12.06
CA ASN A 165 27.99 -7.10 -12.30
C ASN A 165 28.47 -5.96 -11.40
N VAL A 166 27.54 -5.36 -10.65
CA VAL A 166 27.76 -4.22 -9.77
C VAL A 166 27.30 -4.54 -8.35
N THR A 167 27.84 -3.82 -7.36
CA THR A 167 27.35 -3.96 -5.99
C THR A 167 25.97 -3.36 -5.86
N ILE A 168 24.98 -4.22 -5.63
CA ILE A 168 23.60 -3.84 -5.39
C ILE A 168 23.23 -3.90 -3.91
N ASP A 169 22.20 -3.13 -3.56
CA ASP A 169 21.48 -3.25 -2.29
C ASP A 169 20.00 -3.52 -2.60
N LEU A 170 19.57 -4.78 -2.44
CA LEU A 170 18.14 -5.14 -2.52
C LEU A 170 17.30 -4.46 -1.42
N GLY A 171 17.95 -3.87 -0.41
CA GLY A 171 17.31 -3.21 0.71
C GLY A 171 16.29 -4.11 1.42
N PHE A 172 15.42 -3.50 2.22
CA PHE A 172 14.26 -4.17 2.82
C PHE A 172 12.96 -3.86 2.05
N ARG A 173 13.00 -3.83 0.70
CA ARG A 173 11.90 -3.32 -0.14
C ARG A 173 11.38 -4.36 -1.14
N LEU A 174 10.59 -5.31 -0.63
CA LEU A 174 9.71 -6.14 -1.45
C LEU A 174 8.43 -5.36 -1.75
N GLU A 175 8.10 -5.15 -3.03
CA GLU A 175 6.89 -4.44 -3.45
C GLU A 175 5.63 -5.32 -3.37
N GLY A 176 5.78 -6.62 -3.62
CA GLY A 176 4.71 -7.60 -3.47
C GLY A 176 4.77 -8.71 -4.52
N VAL A 177 3.71 -9.52 -4.59
CA VAL A 177 3.58 -10.62 -5.56
C VAL A 177 2.47 -10.30 -6.55
N CYS A 178 2.76 -10.39 -7.85
CA CYS A 178 1.80 -10.20 -8.95
C CYS A 178 2.24 -11.02 -10.17
N GLY A 179 1.31 -11.69 -10.88
CA GLY A 179 1.64 -12.50 -12.06
C GLY A 179 2.55 -13.70 -11.80
N GLY A 180 2.55 -14.23 -10.57
CA GLY A 180 3.49 -15.29 -10.15
C GLY A 180 4.93 -14.81 -9.99
N LYS A 181 5.15 -13.51 -9.89
CA LYS A 181 6.47 -12.90 -9.66
C LYS A 181 6.48 -12.14 -8.34
N LEU A 182 7.58 -12.26 -7.61
CA LEU A 182 7.92 -11.35 -6.52
C LEU A 182 8.63 -10.12 -7.13
N TRP A 183 8.09 -8.95 -6.87
CA TRP A 183 8.61 -7.67 -7.35
C TRP A 183 9.47 -7.02 -6.26
N VAL A 184 10.72 -6.71 -6.59
CA VAL A 184 11.70 -6.20 -5.63
C VAL A 184 12.39 -4.98 -6.20
N LYS A 185 12.40 -3.87 -5.43
CA LYS A 185 13.22 -2.71 -5.78
C LYS A 185 14.59 -2.84 -5.14
N SER A 186 15.60 -2.66 -5.96
CA SER A 186 16.99 -2.56 -5.60
C SER A 186 17.53 -1.18 -5.96
N LYS A 187 18.69 -0.84 -5.42
CA LYS A 187 19.41 0.39 -5.76
C LYS A 187 20.87 0.10 -6.06
N HIS A 188 21.41 0.76 -7.08
CA HIS A 188 22.83 0.84 -7.37
C HIS A 188 23.20 2.30 -7.67
N ASP A 189 24.32 2.80 -7.12
CA ASP A 189 24.96 4.11 -7.42
C ASP A 189 24.07 5.33 -7.78
N ARG A 190 22.88 5.40 -7.17
CA ARG A 190 21.81 6.42 -7.33
C ARG A 190 20.73 6.15 -8.38
N HIS A 191 20.80 5.07 -9.17
CA HIS A 191 19.67 4.58 -9.97
C HIS A 191 18.95 3.41 -9.27
N GLU A 192 17.67 3.25 -9.62
CA GLU A 192 16.80 2.20 -9.09
C GLU A 192 16.76 1.04 -10.08
N ILE A 193 16.67 -0.20 -9.59
CA ILE A 193 16.50 -1.40 -10.41
C ILE A 193 15.25 -2.12 -9.90
N LEU A 194 14.35 -2.50 -10.79
CA LEU A 194 13.19 -3.32 -10.45
C LEU A 194 13.41 -4.76 -10.92
N LEU A 195 13.24 -5.71 -10.03
CA LEU A 195 13.47 -7.14 -10.26
C LEU A 195 12.15 -7.89 -10.28
N ALA A 196 12.01 -8.79 -11.25
CA ALA A 196 10.94 -9.79 -11.30
C ALA A 196 11.54 -11.17 -11.03
N ILE A 197 11.21 -11.73 -9.87
CA ILE A 197 11.70 -13.03 -9.38
C ILE A 197 10.58 -14.05 -9.50
N ASP A 198 10.84 -15.24 -10.02
CA ASP A 198 9.85 -16.32 -10.00
C ASP A 198 9.53 -16.72 -8.56
N VAL A 199 8.26 -16.62 -8.18
CA VAL A 199 7.88 -16.80 -6.79
C VAL A 199 8.06 -18.25 -6.31
N ASN A 200 8.06 -19.23 -7.21
CA ASN A 200 8.16 -20.64 -6.88
C ASN A 200 9.59 -21.15 -6.82
N THR A 201 10.48 -20.65 -7.67
CA THR A 201 11.87 -21.10 -7.72
C THR A 201 12.84 -20.15 -7.02
N GLY A 202 12.48 -18.88 -6.88
CA GLY A 202 13.41 -17.83 -6.43
C GLY A 202 14.42 -17.42 -7.50
N GLU A 203 14.23 -17.83 -8.75
CA GLU A 203 15.11 -17.44 -9.85
C GLU A 203 14.78 -16.02 -10.33
N LEU A 204 15.80 -15.21 -10.57
CA LEU A 204 15.64 -13.89 -11.19
C LEU A 204 15.30 -14.07 -12.67
N VAL A 205 14.11 -13.61 -13.07
CA VAL A 205 13.59 -13.81 -14.44
C VAL A 205 13.95 -12.63 -15.33
N LYS A 206 13.83 -11.41 -14.80
CA LYS A 206 14.07 -10.17 -15.55
C LYS A 206 14.45 -9.03 -14.62
N ALA A 207 15.31 -8.16 -15.12
CA ALA A 207 15.64 -6.89 -14.49
C ALA A 207 15.21 -5.73 -15.38
N PHE A 208 14.62 -4.73 -14.74
CA PHE A 208 14.23 -3.46 -15.33
C PHE A 208 15.21 -2.42 -14.77
N SER A 209 16.07 -1.88 -15.62
CA SER A 209 17.08 -0.89 -15.24
C SER A 209 17.29 0.13 -16.36
N ASP A 210 18.03 1.21 -16.09
CA ASP A 210 18.47 2.19 -17.09
C ASP A 210 19.85 1.87 -17.66
N SER A 211 20.51 0.83 -17.14
CA SER A 211 21.87 0.41 -17.50
C SER A 211 21.97 -1.10 -17.75
N GLU A 212 22.48 -1.47 -18.94
CA GLU A 212 22.79 -2.87 -19.29
C GLU A 212 23.96 -3.44 -18.49
N GLU A 213 24.79 -2.60 -17.86
CA GLU A 213 25.93 -3.04 -17.06
C GLU A 213 25.51 -3.59 -15.69
N ASP A 214 24.28 -3.32 -15.24
CA ASP A 214 23.86 -3.70 -13.90
C ASP A 214 23.73 -5.22 -13.72
N THR A 215 23.31 -5.95 -14.76
CA THR A 215 22.91 -7.36 -14.66
C THR A 215 23.27 -8.17 -15.90
N ASN A 216 23.46 -9.48 -15.71
CA ASN A 216 23.72 -10.44 -16.79
C ASN A 216 22.45 -10.98 -17.46
N LEU A 217 21.29 -10.40 -17.16
CA LEU A 217 19.97 -10.94 -17.50
C LEU A 217 19.27 -10.15 -18.62
N PRO A 218 18.19 -10.71 -19.20
CA PRO A 218 17.32 -9.95 -20.11
C PRO A 218 16.89 -8.63 -19.47
N HIS A 219 17.22 -7.54 -20.16
CA HIS A 219 17.13 -6.19 -19.65
C HIS A 219 16.09 -5.39 -20.44
N CYS A 220 15.29 -4.60 -19.73
CA CYS A 220 14.48 -3.55 -20.34
C CYS A 220 15.02 -2.21 -19.87
N ASN A 221 15.49 -1.39 -20.82
CA ASN A 221 15.94 -0.04 -20.55
C ASN A 221 14.74 0.85 -20.19
N TYR A 222 14.50 0.96 -18.90
CA TYR A 222 13.62 1.95 -18.31
C TYR A 222 14.51 2.94 -17.61
N GLY A 223 14.33 4.23 -17.88
CA GLY A 223 15.02 5.27 -17.13
C GLY A 223 14.71 5.24 -15.62
N SER A 224 14.93 6.34 -14.92
CA SER A 224 14.75 6.37 -13.47
C SER A 224 13.31 6.00 -13.05
N PHE A 225 13.16 5.12 -12.05
CA PHE A 225 11.85 4.72 -11.53
C PHE A 225 11.27 5.77 -10.57
N GLY A 226 10.00 6.14 -10.78
CA GLY A 226 9.23 7.03 -9.90
C GLY A 226 8.26 6.29 -8.98
N GLY A 227 7.79 5.11 -9.38
CA GLY A 227 6.76 4.35 -8.65
C GLY A 227 6.45 2.99 -9.27
N VAL A 228 6.05 2.03 -8.44
CA VAL A 228 5.63 0.68 -8.85
C VAL A 228 4.32 0.37 -8.13
N TYR A 229 3.29 0.02 -8.90
CA TYR A 229 1.95 -0.22 -8.40
C TYR A 229 1.46 -1.57 -8.95
N LEU A 230 1.22 -2.51 -8.04
CA LEU A 230 0.82 -3.88 -8.38
C LEU A 230 -0.71 -3.97 -8.42
N ASN A 231 -1.25 -4.49 -9.52
CA ASN A 231 -2.67 -4.77 -9.68
C ASN A 231 -2.85 -6.28 -9.86
N CYS A 232 -2.96 -6.98 -8.73
CA CYS A 232 -3.07 -8.43 -8.68
C CYS A 232 -4.39 -8.98 -9.24
N GLU A 233 -5.44 -8.16 -9.33
CA GLU A 233 -6.73 -8.60 -9.88
C GLU A 233 -6.63 -8.92 -11.37
N ASN A 234 -5.81 -8.15 -12.09
CA ASN A 234 -5.62 -8.27 -13.54
C ASN A 234 -4.21 -8.76 -13.93
N ASP A 235 -3.38 -9.16 -12.96
CA ASP A 235 -1.97 -9.50 -13.17
C ASP A 235 -1.19 -8.43 -13.95
N HIS A 236 -1.45 -7.15 -13.65
CA HIS A 236 -0.74 -6.03 -14.27
C HIS A 236 0.13 -5.29 -13.25
N VAL A 237 1.22 -4.69 -13.73
CA VAL A 237 2.03 -3.76 -12.95
C VAL A 237 2.12 -2.43 -13.69
N LEU A 238 1.83 -1.34 -12.98
CA LEU A 238 2.11 0.00 -13.46
C LEU A 238 3.46 0.47 -12.93
N ILE A 239 4.36 0.78 -13.85
CA ILE A 239 5.70 1.30 -13.55
C ILE A 239 5.79 2.74 -14.08
N VAL A 240 6.01 3.67 -13.17
CA VAL A 240 6.29 5.07 -13.52
C VAL A 240 7.78 5.23 -13.73
N THR A 241 8.18 5.75 -14.89
CA THR A 241 9.58 5.93 -15.28
C THR A 241 9.83 7.34 -15.82
N MET A 242 11.04 7.85 -15.65
CA MET A 242 11.51 9.11 -16.22
C MET A 242 12.67 8.84 -17.19
N ASP A 243 12.58 9.30 -18.43
CA ASP A 243 13.67 9.16 -19.39
C ASP A 243 14.81 10.18 -19.19
N ARG A 244 15.83 10.13 -20.06
CA ARG A 244 16.99 11.02 -20.02
C ARG A 244 16.68 12.48 -20.38
N GLU A 245 15.52 12.72 -21.01
CA GLU A 245 15.01 14.05 -21.33
C GLU A 245 14.08 14.58 -20.22
N PHE A 246 14.00 13.87 -19.09
CA PHE A 246 13.14 14.15 -17.94
C PHE A 246 11.64 14.07 -18.24
N ASN A 247 11.24 13.32 -19.27
CA ASN A 247 9.84 13.02 -19.55
C ASN A 247 9.38 11.83 -18.71
N ASN A 248 8.21 11.96 -18.07
CA ASN A 248 7.62 10.92 -17.24
C ASN A 248 6.63 10.07 -18.06
N PHE A 249 6.65 8.76 -17.84
CA PHE A 249 5.78 7.79 -18.50
C PHE A 249 5.13 6.83 -17.52
N MET A 250 3.91 6.39 -17.86
CA MET A 250 3.23 5.26 -17.28
C MET A 250 3.43 4.04 -18.19
N ASN A 251 4.07 3.00 -17.66
CA ASN A 251 4.30 1.74 -18.37
C ASN A 251 3.44 0.64 -17.74
N PHE A 252 2.51 0.10 -18.51
CA PHE A 252 1.67 -1.03 -18.11
C PHE A 252 2.35 -2.32 -18.55
N VAL A 253 2.70 -3.16 -17.59
CA VAL A 253 3.42 -4.41 -17.80
C VAL A 253 2.51 -5.58 -17.46
N ASP A 254 2.46 -6.59 -18.34
CA ASP A 254 1.88 -7.90 -18.02
C ASP A 254 2.79 -8.60 -17.01
N ALA A 255 2.29 -8.87 -15.81
CA ALA A 255 3.12 -9.40 -14.73
C ALA A 255 3.52 -10.89 -14.94
N LYS A 256 2.81 -11.61 -15.82
CA LYS A 256 3.08 -13.02 -16.13
C LYS A 256 4.15 -13.13 -17.21
N THR A 257 4.00 -12.39 -18.31
CA THR A 257 4.92 -12.44 -19.47
C THR A 257 6.08 -11.45 -19.35
N LEU A 258 5.94 -10.43 -18.50
CA LEU A 258 6.90 -9.34 -18.31
C LEU A 258 7.04 -8.43 -19.54
N ASP A 259 6.04 -8.44 -20.42
CA ASP A 259 5.96 -7.57 -21.59
C ASP A 259 5.29 -6.25 -21.28
N VAL A 260 5.74 -5.20 -21.96
CA VAL A 260 5.11 -3.88 -21.90
C VAL A 260 3.89 -3.90 -22.81
N ILE A 261 2.71 -3.87 -22.19
CA ILE A 261 1.43 -3.84 -22.91
C ILE A 261 1.24 -2.45 -23.51
N GLU A 262 1.54 -1.40 -22.75
CA GLU A 262 1.31 -0.03 -23.14
C GLU A 262 2.30 0.92 -22.45
N LYS A 263 2.79 1.91 -23.20
CA LYS A 263 3.54 3.04 -22.67
C LYS A 263 2.79 4.32 -23.02
N THR A 264 2.50 5.13 -22.02
CA THR A 264 1.78 6.40 -22.16
C THR A 264 2.51 7.52 -21.44
N ASP A 265 2.31 8.75 -21.89
CA ASP A 265 2.78 9.93 -21.16
C ASP A 265 2.15 9.97 -19.76
N TYR A 266 2.90 10.47 -18.78
CA TYR A 266 2.41 10.64 -17.41
C TYR A 266 1.45 11.85 -17.33
N THR A 267 0.28 11.70 -17.95
CA THR A 267 -0.75 12.73 -18.04
C THR A 267 -2.14 12.09 -17.92
N ILE A 268 -3.05 12.79 -17.24
CA ILE A 268 -4.47 12.45 -17.12
C ILE A 268 -5.22 13.75 -17.35
N ASN A 269 -6.19 13.74 -18.26
CA ASN A 269 -7.04 14.91 -18.52
C ASN A 269 -8.21 14.93 -17.54
N TYR A 270 -8.15 15.83 -16.57
CA TYR A 270 -9.22 16.11 -15.60
C TYR A 270 -9.63 17.59 -15.74
N ASP A 271 -10.89 17.92 -15.43
CA ASP A 271 -11.50 19.25 -15.67
C ASP A 271 -11.05 20.34 -14.67
N TYR A 272 -9.74 20.56 -14.52
CA TYR A 272 -9.19 21.62 -13.68
C TYR A 272 -8.23 22.51 -14.47
N ASP A 273 -8.54 23.80 -14.52
CA ASP A 273 -7.78 24.79 -15.31
C ASP A 273 -6.44 25.22 -14.65
N ASP A 274 -6.27 24.97 -13.34
CA ASP A 274 -5.16 25.48 -12.52
C ASP A 274 -4.35 24.34 -11.83
N GLU A 275 -3.89 23.32 -12.57
CA GLU A 275 -3.08 22.21 -12.00
C GLU A 275 -1.78 21.93 -12.76
N TYR A 276 -0.75 21.48 -12.04
CA TYR A 276 0.61 21.25 -12.60
C TYR A 276 1.04 19.78 -12.58
N ALA A 277 0.59 18.98 -11.60
CA ALA A 277 1.04 17.60 -11.43
C ALA A 277 0.09 16.76 -10.58
N PHE A 278 0.22 15.44 -10.69
CA PHE A 278 -0.46 14.47 -9.83
C PHE A 278 0.49 13.37 -9.36
N ARG A 279 0.11 12.70 -8.28
CA ARG A 279 0.78 11.49 -7.78
C ARG A 279 -0.19 10.33 -7.78
N ILE A 280 0.24 9.21 -8.37
CA ILE A 280 -0.52 7.96 -8.30
C ILE A 280 -0.56 7.46 -6.85
N SER A 281 -1.77 7.23 -6.36
CA SER A 281 -2.05 6.67 -5.05
C SER A 281 -2.19 5.15 -5.13
N GLU A 282 -3.10 4.66 -5.98
CA GLU A 282 -3.38 3.22 -6.14
C GLU A 282 -3.64 2.85 -7.60
N PHE A 283 -3.44 1.55 -7.92
CA PHE A 283 -3.77 0.94 -9.21
C PHE A 283 -4.51 -0.37 -8.95
N GLN A 284 -5.82 -0.41 -9.22
CA GLN A 284 -6.69 -1.55 -8.92
C GLN A 284 -7.74 -1.75 -10.00
N GLY A 285 -7.93 -3.00 -10.43
CA GLY A 285 -8.87 -3.33 -11.49
C GLY A 285 -8.57 -2.55 -12.77
N ASP A 286 -9.52 -1.76 -13.24
CA ASP A 286 -9.37 -0.91 -14.43
C ASP A 286 -9.02 0.56 -14.10
N TYR A 287 -8.72 0.86 -12.83
CA TYR A 287 -8.66 2.23 -12.32
C TYR A 287 -7.32 2.59 -11.69
N ILE A 288 -6.92 3.83 -11.91
CA ILE A 288 -5.81 4.50 -11.23
C ILE A 288 -6.41 5.63 -10.40
N THR A 289 -6.09 5.68 -9.11
CA THR A 289 -6.44 6.83 -8.26
C THR A 289 -5.24 7.74 -8.13
N VAL A 290 -5.47 9.04 -8.23
CA VAL A 290 -4.41 10.06 -8.18
C VAL A 290 -4.76 11.17 -7.22
N LYS A 291 -3.76 11.70 -6.51
CA LYS A 291 -3.84 12.95 -5.78
C LYS A 291 -3.31 14.08 -6.65
N ILE A 292 -4.01 15.20 -6.67
CA ILE A 292 -3.72 16.30 -7.58
C ILE A 292 -3.20 17.51 -6.82
N MET A 293 -2.15 18.11 -7.35
CA MET A 293 -1.45 19.25 -6.75
C MET A 293 -2.00 20.57 -7.28
N GLY A 294 -2.25 21.52 -6.38
CA GLY A 294 -2.69 22.88 -6.75
C GLY A 294 -1.53 23.79 -7.18
N LEU A 295 -1.83 24.83 -7.96
CA LEU A 295 -0.84 25.74 -8.58
C LEU A 295 -0.23 26.82 -7.66
N ASN A 296 -0.65 26.93 -6.40
CA ASN A 296 -0.12 27.99 -5.51
C ASN A 296 1.31 27.67 -5.03
N ALA A 297 2.26 28.45 -5.55
CA ALA A 297 3.64 28.08 -5.87
C ALA A 297 4.68 28.04 -4.72
N ASP A 298 4.29 27.90 -3.45
CA ASP A 298 5.26 27.76 -2.35
C ASP A 298 5.14 26.44 -1.56
N LEU A 299 4.03 25.72 -1.72
CA LEU A 299 3.78 24.44 -1.03
C LEU A 299 3.23 23.41 -2.01
N ALA A 300 3.96 22.32 -2.19
CA ALA A 300 3.61 21.16 -3.00
C ALA A 300 2.44 20.35 -2.39
N ASN A 301 1.29 21.00 -2.16
CA ASN A 301 0.14 20.48 -1.45
C ASN A 301 -0.85 19.79 -2.39
N PHE A 302 -1.32 18.59 -2.01
CA PHE A 302 -2.42 17.94 -2.70
C PHE A 302 -3.74 18.57 -2.27
N THR A 303 -4.55 18.99 -3.23
CA THR A 303 -5.80 19.72 -2.98
C THR A 303 -7.02 19.04 -3.58
N GLY A 304 -6.80 18.18 -4.56
CA GLY A 304 -7.85 17.38 -5.20
C GLY A 304 -7.41 15.95 -5.43
N PHE A 305 -8.30 15.17 -6.03
CA PHE A 305 -8.05 13.80 -6.44
C PHE A 305 -8.87 13.45 -7.69
N ALA A 306 -8.46 12.39 -8.38
CA ALA A 306 -9.22 11.81 -9.48
C ALA A 306 -9.14 10.29 -9.52
N VAL A 307 -10.15 9.69 -10.12
CA VAL A 307 -10.26 8.27 -10.47
C VAL A 307 -10.27 8.17 -12.00
N TYR A 308 -9.22 7.57 -12.55
CA TYR A 308 -9.00 7.45 -13.98
C TYR A 308 -9.16 5.99 -14.43
N ASN A 309 -10.02 5.74 -15.42
CA ASN A 309 -10.11 4.43 -16.05
C ASN A 309 -9.05 4.33 -17.15
N TYR A 310 -8.02 3.52 -16.95
CA TYR A 310 -6.90 3.45 -17.88
C TYR A 310 -7.21 2.69 -19.17
N LYS A 311 -8.31 1.92 -19.22
CA LYS A 311 -8.75 1.23 -20.43
C LYS A 311 -9.58 2.12 -21.33
N THR A 312 -10.54 2.86 -20.77
CA THR A 312 -11.37 3.80 -21.53
C THR A 312 -10.68 5.14 -21.75
N LYS A 313 -9.62 5.42 -21.00
CA LYS A 313 -8.86 6.68 -21.00
C LYS A 313 -9.69 7.87 -20.53
N GLU A 314 -10.65 7.63 -19.64
CA GLU A 314 -11.58 8.63 -19.12
C GLU A 314 -11.43 8.82 -17.61
N VAL A 315 -11.59 10.07 -17.16
CA VAL A 315 -11.75 10.37 -15.73
C VAL A 315 -13.19 10.10 -15.34
N VAL A 316 -13.38 9.15 -14.42
CA VAL A 316 -14.70 8.74 -13.93
C VAL A 316 -15.21 9.70 -12.87
N PHE A 317 -14.29 10.21 -12.05
CA PHE A 317 -14.59 11.16 -11.00
C PHE A 317 -13.36 11.99 -10.69
N ALA A 318 -13.55 13.28 -10.50
CA ALA A 318 -12.53 14.18 -9.99
C ALA A 318 -13.19 15.16 -9.03
N HIS A 319 -12.49 15.48 -7.94
CA HIS A 319 -13.01 16.43 -6.96
C HIS A 319 -11.89 17.26 -6.32
N ARG A 320 -12.11 18.57 -6.24
CA ARG A 320 -11.25 19.51 -5.52
C ARG A 320 -11.77 19.63 -4.11
N LEU A 321 -11.08 18.95 -3.19
CA LEU A 321 -11.48 18.92 -1.79
C LEU A 321 -11.11 20.22 -1.07
N ILE A 322 -9.90 20.72 -1.35
CA ILE A 322 -9.31 21.88 -0.69
C ILE A 322 -9.28 23.05 -1.67
N THR A 323 -9.90 24.16 -1.29
CA THR A 323 -9.87 25.41 -2.07
C THR A 323 -8.50 26.07 -2.03
N SER A 324 -8.22 26.98 -2.96
CA SER A 324 -6.95 27.73 -3.00
C SER A 324 -6.71 28.56 -1.74
N GLU A 325 -7.77 29.08 -1.11
CA GLU A 325 -7.70 29.82 0.16
C GLU A 325 -7.30 28.90 1.31
N GLN A 326 -7.97 27.75 1.46
CA GLN A 326 -7.62 26.77 2.48
C GLN A 326 -6.21 26.19 2.29
N ALA A 327 -5.79 25.99 1.04
CA ALA A 327 -4.44 25.53 0.73
C ALA A 327 -3.36 26.56 1.10
N ALA A 328 -3.64 27.85 0.94
CA ALA A 328 -2.76 28.94 1.39
C ALA A 328 -2.61 28.97 2.91
N ASP A 329 -3.64 28.53 3.65
CA ASP A 329 -3.62 28.35 5.11
C ASP A 329 -2.96 27.03 5.55
N GLY A 330 -2.44 26.24 4.60
CA GLY A 330 -1.69 25.01 4.87
C GLY A 330 -2.53 23.73 4.90
N LEU A 331 -3.84 23.80 4.62
CA LEU A 331 -4.69 22.61 4.51
C LEU A 331 -4.36 21.83 3.22
N HIS A 332 -4.29 20.51 3.30
CA HIS A 332 -4.03 19.65 2.16
C HIS A 332 -4.50 18.22 2.42
N ILE A 333 -4.76 17.49 1.33
CA ILE A 333 -4.96 16.03 1.38
C ILE A 333 -3.67 15.39 1.87
N SER A 334 -3.77 14.57 2.92
CA SER A 334 -2.63 13.91 3.54
C SER A 334 -1.81 13.13 2.51
N THR A 335 -0.49 13.26 2.56
CA THR A 335 0.41 12.44 1.72
C THR A 335 0.56 11.00 2.23
N LEU A 336 0.25 10.79 3.52
CA LEU A 336 0.53 9.56 4.25
C LEU A 336 -0.58 8.52 4.07
N SER A 337 -1.83 8.94 3.97
CA SER A 337 -2.97 8.04 3.82
C SER A 337 -3.23 7.70 2.35
N PRO A 338 -3.53 6.45 1.97
CA PRO A 338 -3.96 6.13 0.61
C PRO A 338 -5.29 6.81 0.27
N LEU A 339 -5.50 7.17 -0.99
CA LEU A 339 -6.85 7.38 -1.52
C LEU A 339 -7.49 6.01 -1.72
N HIS A 340 -8.36 5.62 -0.81
CA HIS A 340 -9.03 4.32 -0.87
C HIS A 340 -10.29 4.43 -1.74
N TYR A 341 -10.18 3.91 -2.96
CA TYR A 341 -11.32 3.71 -3.86
C TYR A 341 -11.68 2.24 -3.92
N SER A 342 -12.90 1.89 -3.51
CA SER A 342 -13.43 0.56 -3.77
C SER A 342 -14.68 0.68 -4.65
N PRO A 343 -14.58 0.38 -5.96
CA PRO A 343 -15.73 0.45 -6.87
C PRO A 343 -16.88 -0.45 -6.41
N ASN A 344 -16.58 -1.51 -5.64
CA ASN A 344 -17.56 -2.44 -5.11
C ASN A 344 -18.25 -1.96 -3.83
N SER A 345 -17.60 -1.08 -3.04
CA SER A 345 -18.19 -0.59 -1.79
C SER A 345 -19.08 0.64 -1.99
N GLY A 346 -19.00 1.29 -3.16
CA GLY A 346 -19.73 2.53 -3.42
C GLY A 346 -19.29 3.66 -2.50
N CYS A 347 -18.10 3.56 -1.89
CA CYS A 347 -17.53 4.53 -0.95
C CYS A 347 -16.10 4.91 -1.35
N PHE A 348 -15.78 6.19 -1.19
CA PHE A 348 -14.46 6.77 -1.41
C PHE A 348 -14.08 7.62 -0.19
N LEU A 349 -12.90 7.36 0.36
CA LEU A 349 -12.43 7.97 1.60
C LEU A 349 -11.17 8.81 1.35
N VAL A 350 -11.18 10.06 1.82
CA VAL A 350 -10.04 10.98 1.72
C VAL A 350 -9.72 11.56 3.09
N HIS A 351 -8.45 11.58 3.43
CA HIS A 351 -7.95 12.12 4.70
C HIS A 351 -7.15 13.39 4.45
N ASP A 352 -7.41 14.44 5.24
CA ASP A 352 -6.68 15.70 5.20
C ASP A 352 -5.63 15.80 6.33
N ASN A 353 -4.73 16.78 6.25
CA ASN A 353 -3.70 16.99 7.28
C ASN A 353 -4.23 17.63 8.59
N SER A 354 -5.55 17.80 8.72
CA SER A 354 -6.24 18.26 9.93
C SER A 354 -7.03 17.14 10.61
N GLU A 355 -6.74 15.89 10.28
CA GLU A 355 -7.38 14.69 10.84
C GLU A 355 -8.88 14.57 10.51
N ASN A 356 -9.31 15.18 9.40
CA ASN A 356 -10.65 14.97 8.87
C ASN A 356 -10.68 13.83 7.85
N LEU A 357 -11.67 12.96 7.98
CA LEU A 357 -12.03 11.95 7.00
C LEU A 357 -13.27 12.40 6.21
N HIS A 358 -13.08 12.61 4.93
CA HIS A 358 -14.12 12.96 3.96
C HIS A 358 -14.65 11.68 3.31
N ILE A 359 -15.95 11.47 3.39
CA ILE A 359 -16.64 10.28 2.92
C ILE A 359 -17.52 10.65 1.72
N PHE A 360 -17.23 10.05 0.58
CA PHE A 360 -17.99 10.19 -0.66
C PHE A 360 -18.72 8.89 -0.96
N GLU A 361 -20.00 8.97 -1.30
CA GLU A 361 -20.82 7.80 -1.65
C GLU A 361 -21.42 7.95 -3.05
N ASP A 362 -21.59 6.83 -3.76
CA ASP A 362 -22.28 6.83 -5.04
C ASP A 362 -23.79 6.94 -4.83
N VAL A 363 -24.31 8.18 -4.92
CA VAL A 363 -25.74 8.44 -4.82
C VAL A 363 -26.39 8.16 -6.17
N LYS A 364 -27.14 7.06 -6.26
CA LYS A 364 -28.06 6.81 -7.39
C LYS A 364 -29.24 7.75 -7.25
N GLU A 365 -29.41 8.66 -8.21
CA GLU A 365 -30.58 9.54 -8.29
C GLU A 365 -31.85 8.79 -8.73
#